data_AF-A0AAD7TQA4-F1
#
_entry.id   AF-A0AAD7TQA4-F1
#
_cell.length_a   1.000
_cell.length_b   1.000
_cell.length_c   1.000
_cell.angle_alpha   90.00
_cell.angle_beta   90.00
_cell.angle_gamma   90.00
#
_symmetry.space_group_name_H-M   'P 1'
#
loop_
_entity.id
_entity.type
_entity.pdbx_description
1 polymer ?
#
loop_
_entity_poly.entity_id
_entity_poly.type
_entity_poly.pdbx_seq_one_letter_code
_entity_poly.pdbx_strand_id
1 'polypeptide(L)'
;MPPTPHLTITSKMSQRMLEILHVLLNSQLTRTGEFYPADKLSSMDILHAAARVDAPYALSTLPLQEARWDFKYPSLRDAILSMNGKPIPIRLICVLENVAFNKNPPYIDVHPLYDNDAVTGNAILGDPAAFDPEFDYDREHHPIRLSIEPRVQEHADGSQRNSLNQSKYILDVFDNTQLRFEDRTRVVVPAMLKRNDLVIATCHLRLHADPRNSGPSYDLVVRELRLVHLAVSYIEDL
;
A
#
# COMPACT_ATOMS: atom_id res chain seq x y z
N MET A 1 42.31 32.83 23.87
CA MET A 1 41.11 32.08 24.32
C MET A 1 40.69 31.19 23.17
N PRO A 2 40.66 29.85 23.31
CA PRO A 2 40.17 28.98 22.26
C PRO A 2 38.63 29.04 22.20
N PRO A 3 38.01 28.93 21.00
CA PRO A 3 36.56 28.90 20.88
C PRO A 3 35.99 27.57 21.39
N THR A 4 34.93 27.68 22.20
CA THR A 4 34.15 26.55 22.70
C THR A 4 33.45 25.84 21.52
N PRO A 5 33.57 24.51 21.38
CA PRO A 5 32.86 23.80 20.33
C PRO A 5 31.36 23.81 20.63
N HIS A 6 30.58 24.47 19.79
CA HIS A 6 29.12 24.33 19.79
C HIS A 6 28.77 22.89 19.42
N LEU A 7 28.02 22.24 20.31
CA LEU A 7 27.48 20.89 20.20
C LEU A 7 26.58 20.74 18.95
N THR A 8 27.16 20.28 17.85
CA THR A 8 26.45 19.80 16.66
C THR A 8 25.96 18.36 16.86
N ILE A 9 25.29 18.07 17.99
CA ILE A 9 24.84 16.70 18.35
C ILE A 9 23.31 16.56 18.29
N THR A 10 22.56 17.66 18.27
CA THR A 10 21.09 17.63 18.36
C THR A 10 20.34 17.38 17.04
N SER A 11 20.95 17.62 15.87
CA SER A 11 20.19 17.47 14.60
C SER A 11 20.00 16.01 14.18
N LYS A 12 21.04 15.16 14.27
CA LYS A 12 20.97 13.76 13.84
C LYS A 12 20.13 12.89 14.78
N MET A 13 20.15 13.18 16.08
CA MET A 13 19.37 12.43 17.06
C MET A 13 17.88 12.80 16.99
N SER A 14 17.57 14.07 16.71
CA SER A 14 16.20 14.53 16.44
C SER A 14 15.66 13.99 15.12
N GLN A 15 16.48 13.93 14.06
CA GLN A 15 16.12 13.26 12.80
C GLN A 15 15.89 11.75 12.99
N ARG A 16 16.73 11.06 13.76
CA ARG A 16 16.54 9.65 14.11
C ARG A 16 15.31 9.42 14.99
N MET A 17 15.00 10.32 15.92
CA MET A 17 13.77 10.23 16.71
C MET A 17 12.52 10.51 15.86
N LEU A 18 12.59 11.41 14.88
CA LEU A 18 11.53 11.62 13.88
C LEU A 18 11.40 10.41 12.94
N GLU A 19 12.50 9.75 12.58
CA GLU A 19 12.49 8.47 11.86
C GLU A 19 11.91 7.34 12.72
N ILE A 20 12.16 7.32 14.04
CA ILE A 20 11.61 6.33 14.98
C ILE A 20 10.12 6.57 15.28
N LEU A 21 9.67 7.83 15.30
CA LEU A 21 8.25 8.19 15.36
C LEU A 21 7.48 7.78 14.09
N HIS A 22 8.18 7.49 12.98
CA HIS A 22 7.59 6.88 11.79
C HIS A 22 7.44 5.35 11.86
N VAL A 23 7.86 4.69 12.96
CA VAL A 23 7.84 3.22 13.11
C VAL A 23 7.01 2.81 14.33
N LEU A 24 5.87 3.47 14.56
CA LEU A 24 4.86 2.92 15.47
C LEU A 24 4.06 1.87 14.70
N LEU A 25 4.20 0.61 15.10
CA LEU A 25 3.34 -0.45 14.61
C LEU A 25 1.89 -0.13 14.99
N ASN A 26 0.99 -0.32 14.03
CA ASN A 26 -0.44 -0.17 14.23
C ASN A 26 -0.89 -1.16 15.32
N SER A 27 -1.31 -0.63 16.46
CA SER A 27 -1.69 -1.41 17.63
C SER A 27 -2.88 -2.34 17.37
N GLN A 28 -3.72 -2.04 16.38
CA GLN A 28 -4.89 -2.86 16.02
C GLN A 28 -4.52 -4.17 15.32
N LEU A 29 -3.30 -4.28 14.80
CA LEU A 29 -2.80 -5.56 14.27
C LEU A 29 -2.55 -6.59 15.38
N THR A 30 -2.53 -6.19 16.65
CA THR A 30 -2.60 -7.17 17.75
C THR A 30 -3.97 -7.84 17.86
N ARG A 31 -5.04 -7.19 17.35
CA ARG A 31 -6.41 -7.71 17.33
C ARG A 31 -6.65 -8.71 16.19
N THR A 32 -5.83 -8.67 15.13
CA THR A 32 -5.90 -9.66 14.04
C THR A 32 -5.34 -11.04 14.45
N GLY A 33 -4.77 -11.15 15.66
CA GLY A 33 -4.45 -12.43 16.30
C GLY A 33 -3.19 -13.12 15.79
N GLU A 34 -2.43 -12.48 14.89
CA GLU A 34 -1.25 -13.07 14.27
C GLU A 34 0.02 -12.27 14.64
N PHE A 35 0.86 -12.87 15.50
CA PHE A 35 2.20 -12.35 15.74
C PHE A 35 3.15 -12.83 14.63
N TYR A 36 3.71 -11.90 13.87
CA TYR A 36 4.72 -12.23 12.88
C TYR A 36 6.02 -12.69 13.56
N PRO A 37 6.65 -13.79 13.09
CA PRO A 37 7.94 -14.23 13.59
C PRO A 37 9.00 -13.10 13.53
N ALA A 38 9.79 -12.95 14.60
CA ALA A 38 10.73 -11.83 14.75
C ALA A 38 11.84 -11.82 13.69
N ASP A 39 12.28 -12.98 13.24
CA ASP A 39 13.22 -13.19 12.13
C ASP A 39 12.67 -12.62 10.81
N LYS A 40 11.35 -12.66 10.61
CA LYS A 40 10.71 -12.13 9.40
C LYS A 40 10.42 -10.64 9.48
N LEU A 41 10.06 -10.13 10.66
CA LEU A 41 10.07 -8.69 10.92
C LEU A 41 11.48 -8.11 10.67
N SER A 42 12.55 -8.84 10.99
CA SER A 42 13.91 -8.40 10.72
C SER A 42 14.28 -8.37 9.22
N SER A 43 13.60 -9.17 8.39
CA SER A 43 13.77 -9.18 6.93
C SER A 43 12.94 -8.09 6.22
N MET A 44 11.96 -7.52 6.93
CA MET A 44 11.08 -6.47 6.41
C MET A 44 11.85 -5.22 6.03
N ASP A 45 12.87 -4.82 6.80
CA ASP A 45 13.68 -3.64 6.51
C ASP A 45 14.42 -3.77 5.17
N ILE A 46 14.85 -4.99 4.82
CA ILE A 46 15.53 -5.27 3.55
C ILE A 46 14.52 -5.19 2.39
N LEU A 47 13.34 -5.79 2.55
CA LEU A 47 12.26 -5.69 1.54
C LEU A 47 11.81 -4.24 1.36
N HIS A 48 11.69 -3.52 2.46
CA HIS A 48 11.35 -2.11 2.49
C HIS A 48 12.41 -1.29 1.75
N ALA A 49 13.70 -1.51 2.02
CA ALA A 49 14.79 -0.85 1.31
C ALA A 49 14.76 -1.14 -0.20
N ALA A 50 14.46 -2.39 -0.60
CA ALA A 50 14.31 -2.75 -2.00
C ALA A 50 13.10 -2.07 -2.66
N ALA A 51 11.93 -2.11 -2.02
CA ALA A 51 10.71 -1.47 -2.52
C ALA A 51 10.82 0.06 -2.59
N ARG A 52 11.66 0.67 -1.75
CA ARG A 52 11.96 2.12 -1.75
C ARG A 52 12.58 2.61 -3.05
N VAL A 53 13.23 1.72 -3.80
CA VAL A 53 13.82 2.05 -5.11
C VAL A 53 12.73 2.37 -6.11
N ASP A 54 11.63 1.62 -6.10
CA ASP A 54 10.54 1.74 -7.06
C ASP A 54 9.41 2.64 -6.54
N ALA A 55 9.17 2.63 -5.23
CA ALA A 55 8.14 3.39 -4.53
C ALA A 55 8.73 4.05 -3.26
N PRO A 56 9.37 5.24 -3.40
CA PRO A 56 10.12 5.86 -2.30
C PRO A 56 9.22 6.47 -1.21
N TYR A 57 7.96 6.76 -1.51
CA TYR A 57 7.05 7.45 -0.60
C TYR A 57 6.13 6.48 0.13
N ALA A 58 5.98 6.65 1.44
CA ALA A 58 4.86 6.08 2.19
C ALA A 58 3.61 6.97 2.03
N LEU A 59 2.44 6.48 2.41
CA LEU A 59 1.20 7.25 2.33
C LEU A 59 1.26 8.47 3.27
N SER A 60 1.85 8.31 4.46
CA SER A 60 2.03 9.40 5.42
C SER A 60 3.12 10.40 5.05
N THR A 61 3.94 10.13 4.03
CA THR A 61 5.11 10.95 3.65
C THR A 61 5.05 11.43 2.20
N LEU A 62 3.84 11.62 1.66
CA LEU A 62 3.67 12.10 0.29
C LEU A 62 4.25 13.53 0.14
N PRO A 63 4.95 13.83 -0.96
CA PRO A 63 5.54 15.15 -1.21
C PRO A 63 4.48 16.12 -1.75
N LEU A 64 3.47 16.44 -0.93
CA LEU A 64 2.27 17.19 -1.35
C LEU A 64 2.58 18.60 -1.88
N GLN A 65 3.72 19.19 -1.53
CA GLN A 65 4.14 20.52 -2.01
C GLN A 65 4.57 20.51 -3.49
N GLU A 66 5.09 19.38 -3.97
CA GLU A 66 5.58 19.21 -5.35
C GLU A 66 4.60 18.42 -6.23
N ALA A 67 3.70 17.66 -5.59
CA ALA A 67 2.69 16.85 -6.24
C ALA A 67 1.58 17.70 -6.88
N ARG A 68 1.05 17.22 -8.01
CA ARG A 68 -0.07 17.84 -8.73
C ARG A 68 -1.06 16.76 -9.20
N TRP A 69 -2.32 17.16 -9.35
CA TRP A 69 -3.34 16.29 -9.93
C TRP A 69 -3.27 16.37 -11.46
N ASP A 70 -2.86 15.27 -12.09
CA ASP A 70 -2.86 15.12 -13.54
C ASP A 70 -4.18 14.51 -13.99
N PHE A 71 -5.06 15.33 -14.57
CA PHE A 71 -6.35 14.91 -15.09
C PHE A 71 -6.19 14.17 -16.42
N LYS A 72 -6.89 13.04 -16.57
CA LYS A 72 -6.98 12.34 -17.85
C LYS A 72 -7.93 13.11 -18.78
N TYR A 73 -7.39 13.86 -19.73
CA TYR A 73 -8.20 14.47 -20.78
C TYR A 73 -8.88 13.38 -21.63
N PRO A 74 -10.16 13.57 -22.03
CA PRO A 74 -10.98 14.78 -21.87
C PRO A 74 -11.88 14.79 -20.63
N SER A 75 -11.96 13.69 -19.88
CA SER A 75 -12.81 13.58 -18.69
C SER A 75 -12.07 14.18 -17.50
N LEU A 76 -12.28 15.47 -17.20
CA LEU A 76 -11.82 16.15 -15.97
C LEU A 76 -12.43 15.57 -14.67
N ARG A 77 -12.84 14.31 -14.69
CA ARG A 77 -13.43 13.55 -13.60
C ARG A 77 -12.40 12.72 -12.87
N ASP A 78 -11.40 12.23 -13.58
CA ASP A 78 -10.38 11.35 -13.01
C ASP A 78 -9.01 12.01 -13.09
N ALA A 79 -8.32 12.09 -11.96
CA ALA A 79 -6.94 12.54 -11.88
C ALA A 79 -6.08 11.57 -11.10
N ILE A 80 -4.80 11.49 -11.45
CA ILE A 80 -3.80 10.74 -10.69
C ILE A 80 -2.86 11.75 -10.04
N LEU A 81 -2.50 11.50 -8.78
CA LEU A 81 -1.49 12.30 -8.11
C LEU A 81 -0.13 12.01 -8.74
N SER A 82 0.48 13.05 -9.30
CA SER A 82 1.70 12.97 -10.10
C SER A 82 2.76 13.95 -9.64
N MET A 83 4.01 13.65 -9.94
CA MET A 83 5.15 14.54 -9.79
C MET A 83 5.99 14.49 -11.07
N ASN A 84 6.30 15.65 -11.65
CA ASN A 84 7.00 15.75 -12.93
C ASN A 84 6.30 14.97 -14.08
N GLY A 85 4.96 15.00 -14.12
CA GLY A 85 4.15 14.35 -15.14
C GLY A 85 4.10 12.82 -15.07
N LYS A 86 4.54 12.23 -13.95
CA LYS A 86 4.48 10.78 -13.69
C LYS A 86 3.69 10.51 -12.42
N PRO A 87 2.85 9.44 -12.39
CA PRO A 87 2.19 9.01 -11.16
C PRO A 87 3.19 8.82 -10.02
N ILE A 88 2.83 9.26 -8.82
CA ILE A 88 3.66 9.05 -7.62
C ILE A 88 3.44 7.62 -7.13
N PRO A 89 4.47 6.76 -7.12
CA PRO A 89 4.38 5.43 -6.54
C PRO A 89 4.40 5.53 -5.01
N ILE A 90 3.33 5.03 -4.39
CA ILE A 90 3.10 5.01 -2.95
C ILE A 90 3.28 3.59 -2.47
N ARG A 91 4.16 3.40 -1.50
CA ARG A 91 4.41 2.11 -0.88
C ARG A 91 3.61 2.02 0.41
N LEU A 92 2.81 0.98 0.54
CA LEU A 92 2.05 0.65 1.74
C LEU A 92 2.49 -0.73 2.23
N ILE A 93 2.94 -0.84 3.48
CA ILE A 93 3.16 -2.13 4.13
C ILE A 93 1.89 -2.46 4.90
N CYS A 94 1.30 -3.61 4.64
CA CYS A 94 -0.02 -3.91 5.18
C CYS A 94 -0.28 -5.42 5.33
N VAL A 95 -1.26 -5.71 6.16
CA VAL A 95 -1.83 -7.03 6.39
C VAL A 95 -3.10 -7.14 5.57
N LEU A 96 -3.23 -8.20 4.76
CA LEU A 96 -4.43 -8.43 3.98
C LEU A 96 -5.60 -8.80 4.88
N GLU A 97 -6.76 -8.17 4.71
CA GLU A 97 -7.99 -8.60 5.39
C GLU A 97 -8.86 -9.41 4.45
N ASN A 98 -9.07 -8.89 3.25
CA ASN A 98 -9.98 -9.45 2.27
C ASN A 98 -9.47 -9.24 0.85
N VAL A 99 -9.72 -10.21 -0.02
CA VAL A 99 -9.28 -10.20 -1.41
C VAL A 99 -10.47 -10.58 -2.29
N ALA A 100 -10.93 -9.63 -3.11
CA ALA A 100 -12.20 -9.73 -3.81
C ALA A 100 -12.07 -9.53 -5.34
N PHE A 101 -11.38 -10.46 -6.02
CA PHE A 101 -11.22 -10.42 -7.48
C PHE A 101 -12.52 -10.63 -8.27
N ASN A 102 -13.52 -11.27 -7.66
CA ASN A 102 -14.81 -11.57 -8.30
C ASN A 102 -15.81 -10.40 -8.24
N LYS A 103 -15.46 -9.29 -7.57
CA LYS A 103 -16.30 -8.08 -7.48
C LYS A 103 -16.04 -7.16 -8.67
N ASN A 104 -17.00 -6.26 -8.91
CA ASN A 104 -16.88 -5.23 -9.93
C ASN A 104 -17.17 -3.85 -9.30
N PRO A 105 -16.15 -3.00 -9.06
CA PRO A 105 -14.74 -3.25 -9.36
C PRO A 105 -14.09 -4.27 -8.38
N PRO A 106 -13.02 -4.98 -8.81
CA PRO A 106 -12.24 -5.84 -7.93
C PRO A 106 -11.41 -5.01 -6.94
N TYR A 107 -11.22 -5.54 -5.73
CA TYR A 107 -10.52 -4.81 -4.67
C TYR A 107 -9.79 -5.73 -3.68
N ILE A 108 -8.92 -5.13 -2.86
CA ILE A 108 -8.26 -5.76 -1.71
C ILE A 108 -8.43 -4.82 -0.52
N ASP A 109 -8.92 -5.33 0.60
CA ASP A 109 -9.00 -4.58 1.85
C ASP A 109 -7.77 -4.93 2.72
N VAL A 110 -7.10 -3.91 3.26
CA VAL A 110 -5.83 -4.06 4.00
C VAL A 110 -5.78 -3.21 5.25
N HIS A 111 -5.05 -3.68 6.26
CA HIS A 111 -4.68 -2.89 7.43
C HIS A 111 -3.21 -2.46 7.32
N PRO A 112 -2.89 -1.16 7.29
CA PRO A 112 -1.50 -0.71 7.29
C PRO A 112 -0.75 -1.16 8.55
N LEU A 113 0.50 -1.59 8.35
CA LEU A 113 1.39 -2.03 9.42
C LEU A 113 1.79 -0.88 10.34
N TYR A 114 1.92 0.34 9.79
CA TYR A 114 2.29 1.52 10.54
C TYR A 114 1.09 2.42 10.81
N ASP A 115 1.04 2.93 12.04
CA ASP A 115 -0.08 3.75 12.54
C ASP A 115 -0.28 5.03 11.71
N ASN A 116 0.81 5.71 11.34
CA ASN A 116 0.74 6.93 10.55
C ASN A 116 0.10 6.72 9.17
N ASP A 117 0.37 5.58 8.52
CA ASP A 117 -0.26 5.22 7.24
C ASP A 117 -1.73 4.84 7.45
N ALA A 118 -2.08 4.19 8.56
CA ALA A 118 -3.47 3.88 8.92
C ALA A 118 -4.30 5.15 9.19
N VAL A 119 -3.76 6.08 9.97
CA VAL A 119 -4.38 7.39 10.27
C VAL A 119 -4.55 8.20 8.99
N THR A 120 -3.49 8.32 8.19
CA THR A 120 -3.51 9.10 6.95
C THR A 120 -4.48 8.49 5.93
N GLY A 121 -4.45 7.16 5.80
CA GLY A 121 -5.37 6.43 4.92
C GLY A 121 -6.82 6.62 5.30
N ASN A 122 -7.17 6.49 6.59
CA ASN A 122 -8.53 6.73 7.06
C ASN A 122 -8.96 8.20 6.87
N ALA A 123 -8.04 9.16 7.05
CA ALA A 123 -8.35 10.57 6.83
C ALA A 123 -8.63 10.92 5.36
N ILE A 124 -7.98 10.23 4.42
CA ILE A 124 -8.13 10.48 2.97
C ILE A 124 -9.25 9.64 2.36
N LEU A 125 -9.35 8.37 2.76
CA LEU A 125 -10.15 7.33 2.09
C LEU A 125 -11.34 6.87 2.93
N GLY A 126 -11.39 7.24 4.22
CA GLY A 126 -12.47 6.84 5.11
C GLY A 126 -13.80 7.43 4.64
N ASP A 127 -14.83 6.59 4.65
CA ASP A 127 -16.21 7.06 4.50
C ASP A 127 -16.61 7.79 5.79
N PRO A 128 -16.91 9.10 5.76
CA PRO A 128 -17.33 9.83 6.94
C PRO A 128 -18.60 9.25 7.58
N ALA A 129 -19.40 8.50 6.83
CA ALA A 129 -20.63 7.86 7.30
C ALA A 129 -20.41 6.46 7.90
N ALA A 130 -19.22 5.88 7.74
CA ALA A 130 -18.88 4.57 8.32
C ALA A 130 -18.35 4.68 9.76
N PHE A 131 -17.97 5.90 10.20
CA PHE A 131 -17.59 6.17 11.58
C PHE A 131 -18.84 6.20 12.47
N ASP A 132 -18.96 5.23 13.35
CA ASP A 132 -20.01 5.17 14.37
C ASP A 132 -19.40 5.47 15.75
N PRO A 133 -19.57 6.69 16.28
CA PRO A 133 -19.00 7.06 17.57
C PRO A 133 -19.51 6.23 18.75
N GLU A 134 -20.61 5.47 18.61
CA GLU A 134 -21.10 4.55 19.65
C GLU A 134 -20.40 3.17 19.64
N PHE A 135 -19.77 2.78 18.53
CA PHE A 135 -19.07 1.48 18.42
C PHE A 135 -17.56 1.61 18.20
N ASP A 136 -17.09 2.74 17.68
CA ASP A 136 -15.68 3.05 17.42
C ASP A 136 -14.95 3.69 18.61
N TYR A 137 -15.37 3.36 19.84
CA TYR A 137 -14.84 3.91 21.10
C TYR A 137 -13.31 3.81 21.25
N ASP A 138 -12.66 2.92 20.48
CA ASP A 138 -11.23 2.65 20.50
C ASP A 138 -10.41 3.30 19.35
N ARG A 139 -11.01 4.20 18.55
CA ARG A 139 -10.38 4.75 17.34
C ARG A 139 -9.98 3.65 16.35
N GLU A 140 -10.87 2.70 16.11
CA GLU A 140 -10.60 1.63 15.14
C GLU A 140 -10.29 2.24 13.76
N HIS A 141 -9.15 1.87 13.19
CA HIS A 141 -8.79 2.24 11.84
C HIS A 141 -9.46 1.24 10.92
N HIS A 142 -10.47 1.69 10.18
CA HIS A 142 -11.10 0.85 9.18
C HIS A 142 -10.06 0.38 8.16
N PRO A 143 -10.24 -0.83 7.60
CA PRO A 143 -9.38 -1.31 6.55
C PRO A 143 -9.42 -0.36 5.35
N ILE A 144 -8.24 -0.15 4.76
CA ILE A 144 -8.11 0.63 3.54
C ILE A 144 -8.42 -0.28 2.36
N ARG A 145 -9.37 0.16 1.53
CA ARG A 145 -9.65 -0.51 0.25
C ARG A 145 -8.69 -0.05 -0.83
N LEU A 146 -7.96 -1.01 -1.40
CA LEU A 146 -7.14 -0.85 -2.58
C LEU A 146 -7.92 -1.30 -3.83
N SER A 147 -8.09 -0.40 -4.79
CA SER A 147 -8.74 -0.69 -6.06
C SER A 147 -7.80 -1.41 -7.02
N ILE A 148 -8.30 -2.38 -7.77
CA ILE A 148 -7.55 -3.10 -8.79
C ILE A 148 -8.09 -2.71 -10.16
N GLU A 149 -7.22 -2.24 -11.06
CA GLU A 149 -7.63 -1.97 -12.43
C GLU A 149 -7.69 -3.25 -13.28
N PRO A 150 -8.75 -3.42 -14.10
CA PRO A 150 -8.75 -4.44 -15.14
C PRO A 150 -7.69 -4.11 -16.19
N ARG A 151 -7.05 -5.15 -16.74
CA ARG A 151 -6.10 -4.98 -17.85
C ARG A 151 -6.90 -4.75 -19.13
N VAL A 152 -6.91 -3.51 -19.63
CA VAL A 152 -7.46 -3.21 -20.95
C VAL A 152 -6.53 -3.83 -21.99
N GLN A 153 -6.96 -4.92 -22.63
CA GLN A 153 -6.24 -5.47 -23.78
C GLN A 153 -6.46 -4.52 -24.97
N GLU A 154 -5.54 -3.58 -25.17
CA GLU A 154 -5.46 -2.83 -26.43
C GLU A 154 -4.86 -3.74 -27.50
N HIS A 155 -5.72 -4.45 -28.23
CA HIS A 155 -5.32 -5.11 -29.47
C HIS A 155 -5.49 -4.13 -30.64
N ALA A 156 -4.40 -3.79 -31.33
CA ALA A 156 -4.40 -2.98 -32.55
C ALA A 156 -5.11 -3.65 -33.76
N ASP A 157 -5.56 -4.91 -33.63
CA ASP A 157 -6.12 -5.73 -34.72
C ASP A 157 -7.44 -6.44 -34.34
N GLY A 158 -8.13 -6.03 -33.27
CA GLY A 158 -9.48 -6.51 -32.95
C GLY A 158 -9.68 -8.02 -32.70
N SER A 159 -8.63 -8.83 -32.70
CA SER A 159 -8.73 -10.28 -32.50
C SER A 159 -8.49 -10.67 -31.04
N GLN A 160 -9.54 -11.17 -30.39
CA GLN A 160 -9.45 -11.76 -29.05
C GLN A 160 -8.76 -13.14 -29.13
N ARG A 161 -7.45 -13.18 -28.92
CA ARG A 161 -6.78 -14.44 -28.57
C ARG A 161 -6.78 -14.59 -27.06
N ASN A 162 -7.56 -15.57 -26.57
CA ASN A 162 -7.52 -16.05 -25.19
C ASN A 162 -6.11 -16.52 -24.83
N SER A 163 -5.28 -15.63 -24.28
CA SER A 163 -4.06 -16.02 -23.60
C SER A 163 -4.44 -16.53 -22.21
N LEU A 164 -4.57 -17.85 -22.07
CA LEU A 164 -4.92 -18.52 -20.80
C LEU A 164 -3.96 -18.23 -19.63
N ASN A 165 -2.86 -17.51 -19.86
CA ASN A 165 -1.81 -17.23 -18.88
C ASN A 165 -1.60 -15.73 -18.58
N GLN A 166 -2.40 -14.79 -19.12
CA GLN A 166 -2.27 -13.36 -18.78
C GLN A 166 -3.24 -12.99 -17.65
N SER A 167 -2.73 -12.31 -16.62
CA SER A 167 -3.57 -11.77 -15.54
C SER A 167 -4.63 -10.84 -16.13
N LYS A 168 -5.89 -11.04 -15.73
CA LYS A 168 -7.03 -10.19 -16.12
C LYS A 168 -6.93 -8.75 -15.57
N TYR A 169 -5.95 -8.49 -14.71
CA TYR A 169 -5.80 -7.27 -13.94
C TYR A 169 -4.41 -6.67 -14.15
N ILE A 170 -4.29 -5.35 -14.00
CA ILE A 170 -3.01 -4.64 -13.97
C ILE A 170 -2.44 -4.72 -12.55
N LEU A 171 -2.24 -5.95 -12.08
CA LEU A 171 -1.70 -6.27 -10.77
C LEU A 171 -0.67 -7.38 -10.93
N ASP A 172 0.58 -7.05 -10.59
CA ASP A 172 1.67 -8.03 -10.51
C ASP A 172 1.82 -8.46 -9.05
N VAL A 173 1.81 -9.77 -8.79
CA VAL A 173 1.97 -10.33 -7.44
C VAL A 173 3.25 -11.14 -7.40
N PHE A 174 4.11 -10.88 -6.41
CA PHE A 174 5.41 -11.54 -6.25
C PHE A 174 5.47 -12.27 -4.90
N ASP A 175 5.92 -13.53 -4.89
CA ASP A 175 6.16 -14.28 -3.64
C ASP A 175 7.61 -14.07 -3.19
N ASN A 176 7.77 -13.28 -2.15
CA ASN A 176 9.04 -13.00 -1.51
C ASN A 176 9.16 -13.68 -0.14
N THR A 177 8.27 -14.62 0.20
CA THR A 177 8.21 -15.28 1.52
C THR A 177 9.44 -16.14 1.83
N GLN A 178 10.01 -16.79 0.80
CA GLN A 178 11.13 -17.73 0.95
C GLN A 178 12.50 -17.14 0.59
N LEU A 179 12.57 -15.88 0.13
CA LEU A 179 13.74 -15.37 -0.58
C LEU A 179 14.80 -14.75 0.33
N ARG A 180 16.05 -15.21 0.14
CA ARG A 180 17.30 -14.47 0.35
C ARG A 180 17.53 -13.37 -0.72
N PHE A 181 16.46 -12.80 -1.29
CA PHE A 181 16.42 -11.62 -2.17
C PHE A 181 16.98 -11.69 -3.61
N GLU A 182 17.27 -12.87 -4.17
CA GLU A 182 17.93 -12.95 -5.50
C GLU A 182 16.99 -13.10 -6.72
N ASP A 183 15.75 -13.54 -6.56
CA ASP A 183 14.89 -13.87 -7.71
C ASP A 183 13.60 -13.02 -7.79
N ARG A 184 13.54 -12.11 -8.77
CA ARG A 184 12.40 -11.20 -9.02
C ARG A 184 11.36 -11.80 -9.98
N THR A 185 11.46 -13.08 -10.33
CA THR A 185 10.70 -13.67 -11.46
C THR A 185 9.44 -14.44 -11.07
N ARG A 186 9.20 -14.70 -9.78
CA ARG A 186 8.05 -15.49 -9.32
C ARG A 186 6.77 -14.65 -9.27
N VAL A 187 6.10 -14.53 -10.41
CA VAL A 187 4.72 -14.05 -10.47
C VAL A 187 3.79 -15.10 -9.86
N VAL A 188 3.04 -14.70 -8.85
CA VAL A 188 2.10 -15.53 -8.11
C VAL A 188 0.70 -15.30 -8.66
N VAL A 189 -0.09 -16.37 -8.75
CA VAL A 189 -1.50 -16.22 -9.09
C VAL A 189 -2.22 -15.53 -7.93
N PRO A 190 -3.07 -14.51 -8.16
CA PRO A 190 -3.70 -13.78 -7.06
C PRO A 190 -4.54 -14.63 -6.10
N ALA A 191 -4.93 -15.85 -6.50
CA ALA A 191 -5.60 -16.84 -5.65
C ALA A 191 -4.73 -17.38 -4.49
N MET A 192 -3.42 -17.13 -4.49
CA MET A 192 -2.53 -17.49 -3.39
C MET A 192 -2.53 -16.48 -2.25
N LEU A 193 -3.07 -15.28 -2.46
CA LEU A 193 -3.25 -14.29 -1.40
C LEU A 193 -4.32 -14.78 -0.43
N LYS A 194 -3.98 -14.81 0.85
CA LYS A 194 -4.87 -15.20 1.94
C LYS A 194 -5.07 -14.01 2.87
N ARG A 195 -6.15 -14.09 3.64
CA ARG A 195 -6.35 -13.21 4.80
C ARG A 195 -5.16 -13.34 5.75
N ASN A 196 -4.76 -12.21 6.31
CA ASN A 196 -3.65 -11.94 7.22
C ASN A 196 -2.23 -12.06 6.62
N ASP A 197 -2.12 -12.27 5.31
CA ASP A 197 -0.83 -12.22 4.63
C ASP A 197 -0.20 -10.82 4.80
N LEU A 198 1.09 -10.78 5.12
CA LEU A 198 1.86 -9.55 5.16
C LEU A 198 2.36 -9.24 3.75
N VAL A 199 2.05 -8.06 3.25
CA VAL A 199 2.41 -7.63 1.90
C VAL A 199 3.01 -6.23 1.88
N ILE A 200 3.77 -5.94 0.84
CA ILE A 200 4.12 -4.59 0.42
C ILE A 200 3.34 -4.30 -0.85
N ALA A 201 2.47 -3.30 -0.80
CA ALA A 201 1.69 -2.83 -1.94
C ALA A 201 2.30 -1.56 -2.52
N THR A 202 2.51 -1.53 -3.84
CA THR A 202 2.81 -0.31 -4.58
C THR A 202 1.53 0.17 -5.24
N CYS A 203 1.12 1.39 -4.87
CA CYS A 203 -0.16 1.98 -5.24
C CYS A 203 0.02 3.37 -5.86
N HIS A 204 -0.98 3.85 -6.58
CA HIS A 204 -1.12 5.26 -6.97
C HIS A 204 -2.39 5.84 -6.37
N LEU A 205 -2.34 7.09 -5.91
CA LEU A 205 -3.53 7.80 -5.45
C LEU A 205 -4.26 8.42 -6.65
N ARG A 206 -5.56 8.14 -6.74
CA ARG A 206 -6.44 8.72 -7.75
C ARG A 206 -7.57 9.48 -7.07
N LEU A 207 -7.97 10.55 -7.75
CA LEU A 207 -9.08 11.42 -7.42
C LEU A 207 -10.19 11.18 -8.44
N HIS A 208 -11.39 10.96 -7.91
CA HIS A 208 -12.65 10.92 -8.64
C HIS A 208 -13.46 12.15 -8.26
N ALA A 209 -13.49 13.13 -9.17
CA ALA A 209 -14.31 14.31 -9.10
C ALA A 209 -15.60 14.08 -9.90
N ASP A 210 -16.68 13.66 -9.23
CA ASP A 210 -18.01 13.65 -9.86
C ASP A 210 -18.66 15.05 -9.71
N PRO A 211 -18.86 15.80 -10.81
CA PRO A 211 -19.51 17.10 -10.73
C PRO A 211 -21.02 17.03 -10.45
N ARG A 212 -21.65 15.85 -10.43
CA ARG A 212 -23.11 15.70 -10.35
C ARG A 212 -23.66 15.28 -8.99
N ASN A 213 -22.89 14.59 -8.14
CA ASN A 213 -23.31 14.22 -6.79
C ASN A 213 -22.09 13.70 -5.99
N SER A 214 -22.10 13.97 -4.68
CA SER A 214 -21.05 13.64 -3.70
C SER A 214 -19.70 14.32 -3.96
N GLY A 215 -19.04 14.82 -2.91
CA GLY A 215 -17.75 15.52 -3.03
C GLY A 215 -16.65 14.67 -3.67
N PRO A 216 -15.43 15.20 -3.80
CA PRO A 216 -14.31 14.42 -4.33
C PRO A 216 -14.14 13.12 -3.53
N SER A 217 -13.97 12.01 -4.24
CA SER A 217 -13.62 10.72 -3.64
C SER A 217 -12.22 10.30 -4.10
N TYR A 218 -11.56 9.49 -3.29
CA TYR A 218 -10.18 9.07 -3.50
C TYR A 218 -10.10 7.56 -3.44
N ASP A 219 -9.23 6.97 -4.27
CA ASP A 219 -8.91 5.56 -4.22
C ASP A 219 -7.40 5.32 -4.38
N LEU A 220 -6.90 4.29 -3.70
CA LEU A 220 -5.54 3.79 -3.88
C LEU A 220 -5.56 2.62 -4.83
N VAL A 221 -4.89 2.78 -5.96
CA VAL A 221 -4.92 1.82 -7.05
C VAL A 221 -3.67 0.98 -6.96
N VAL A 222 -3.83 -0.29 -6.60
CA VAL A 222 -2.69 -1.19 -6.47
C VAL A 222 -2.19 -1.63 -7.85
N ARG A 223 -0.86 -1.59 -8.03
CA ARG A 223 -0.15 -2.02 -9.25
C ARG A 223 0.69 -3.25 -9.01
N GLU A 224 1.26 -3.34 -7.83
CA GLU A 224 2.16 -4.42 -7.45
C GLU A 224 1.88 -4.82 -6.00
N LEU A 225 1.89 -6.13 -5.75
CA LEU A 225 1.93 -6.71 -4.42
C LEU A 225 3.15 -7.60 -4.29
N ARG A 226 3.90 -7.43 -3.21
CA ARG A 226 4.97 -8.34 -2.82
C ARG A 226 4.55 -9.03 -1.53
N LEU A 227 4.24 -10.32 -1.64
CA LEU A 227 3.95 -11.18 -0.51
C LEU A 227 5.23 -11.39 0.29
N VAL A 228 5.20 -10.97 1.55
CA VAL A 228 6.30 -11.12 2.51
C VAL A 228 6.10 -12.35 3.37
N HIS A 229 4.84 -12.62 3.74
CA HIS A 229 4.50 -13.75 4.58
C HIS A 229 3.09 -14.25 4.34
N LEU A 230 2.93 -15.57 4.36
CA LEU A 230 1.63 -16.22 4.40
C LEU A 230 1.13 -16.32 5.84
N ALA A 231 -0.09 -15.86 6.13
CA ALA A 231 -0.74 -16.00 7.46
C ALA A 231 -0.64 -17.43 8.01
N VAL A 232 -0.74 -18.40 7.11
CA VAL A 232 -0.50 -19.80 7.43
C VAL A 232 1.00 -20.07 7.32
N SER A 233 1.71 -19.93 8.44
CA SER A 233 2.82 -20.83 8.70
C SER A 233 2.24 -22.24 8.66
N TYR A 234 2.30 -22.93 7.52
CA TYR A 234 2.18 -24.38 7.58
C TYR A 234 3.41 -24.81 8.37
N ILE A 235 3.13 -25.14 9.62
CA ILE A 235 3.85 -26.12 10.41
C ILE A 235 3.95 -27.35 9.50
N GLU A 236 5.03 -27.45 8.72
CA GLU A 236 5.52 -28.74 8.27
C GLU A 236 6.11 -29.39 9.52
N ASP A 237 5.24 -30.01 10.33
CA ASP A 237 5.54 -31.04 11.32
C ASP A 237 4.24 -31.36 12.09
N LEU A 238 3.44 -32.30 11.54
CA LEU A 238 2.62 -33.31 12.25
C LEU A 238 1.99 -34.29 11.25
#